data_AF-A0A9W8N8J9-F1
#
_entry.id   AF-A0A9W8N8J9-F1
#
_cell.length_a   1.000
_cell.length_b   1.000
_cell.length_c   1.000
_cell.angle_alpha   90.00
_cell.angle_beta   90.00
_cell.angle_gamma   90.00
#
_symmetry.space_group_name_H-M   'P 1'
#
loop_
_entity.id
_entity.type
_entity.pdbx_description
1 polymer ?
#
loop_
_entity_poly.entity_id
_entity_poly.type
_entity_poly.pdbx_seq_one_letter_code
_entity_poly.pdbx_strand_id
1 'polypeptide(L)'
;MMNYREIKWHFDLKVVPQCAKICYTMKMMSEVEAYKELKRVRTVVAHEVLIPLESLVDGEIVPHEKHLTLRRSIDELITYLSDKISSLDPDNASAEQLECGINPAELKRAKATWAWLETLPGGWCYELTVPTVAGEA
;
A
#
# COMPACT_ATOMS: atom_id res chain seq x y z
N MET A 1 -15.69 2.52 -12.63
CA MET A 1 -14.23 2.75 -12.71
C MET A 1 -13.95 3.91 -11.77
N MET A 2 -13.00 3.79 -10.84
CA MET A 2 -12.67 4.87 -9.90
C MET A 2 -11.92 5.99 -10.61
N ASN A 3 -12.17 7.25 -10.26
CA ASN A 3 -11.37 8.40 -10.69
C ASN A 3 -10.12 8.57 -9.80
N TYR A 4 -9.20 9.47 -10.17
CA TYR A 4 -7.96 9.71 -9.43
C TYR A 4 -8.20 10.03 -7.94
N ARG A 5 -9.21 10.86 -7.63
CA ARG A 5 -9.50 11.25 -6.25
C ARG A 5 -9.99 10.06 -5.43
N GLU A 6 -10.84 9.22 -6.00
CA GLU A 6 -11.36 8.01 -5.36
C GLU A 6 -10.24 7.00 -5.09
N ILE A 7 -9.34 6.79 -6.06
CA ILE A 7 -8.17 5.91 -5.90
C ILE A 7 -7.25 6.43 -4.79
N LYS A 8 -6.95 7.74 -4.81
CA LYS A 8 -6.09 8.35 -3.78
C LYS A 8 -6.72 8.24 -2.39
N TRP A 9 -8.01 8.51 -2.26
CA TRP A 9 -8.70 8.36 -0.98
C TRP A 9 -8.75 6.91 -0.50
N HIS A 10 -8.99 5.95 -1.41
CA HIS A 10 -8.94 4.53 -1.07
C HIS A 10 -7.54 4.14 -0.58
N PHE A 11 -6.49 4.61 -1.26
CA PHE A 11 -5.11 4.39 -0.85
C PHE A 11 -4.83 4.95 0.56
N ASP A 12 -5.08 6.25 0.76
CA ASP A 12 -4.72 6.94 2.00
C ASP A 12 -5.56 6.48 3.21
N LEU A 13 -6.87 6.24 3.01
CA LEU A 13 -7.82 6.05 4.11
C LEU A 13 -8.15 4.59 4.39
N LYS A 14 -7.86 3.67 3.47
CA LYS A 14 -8.19 2.24 3.62
C LYS A 14 -6.99 1.33 3.45
N VAL A 15 -6.19 1.51 2.41
CA VAL A 15 -5.09 0.58 2.10
C VAL A 15 -3.89 0.83 3.02
N VAL A 16 -3.41 2.07 3.12
CA VAL A 16 -2.28 2.42 4.01
C VAL A 16 -2.55 2.05 5.47
N PRO A 17 -3.73 2.31 6.06
CA PRO A 17 -4.05 1.85 7.41
C PRO A 17 -4.03 0.33 7.57
N GLN A 18 -4.46 -0.43 6.57
CA GLN A 18 -4.37 -1.89 6.59
C GLN A 18 -2.92 -2.38 6.55
N CYS A 19 -2.08 -1.77 5.70
CA CYS A 19 -0.64 -2.04 5.67
C CYS A 19 -0.02 -1.77 7.05
N ALA A 20 -0.32 -0.60 7.65
CA ALA A 20 0.18 -0.24 8.97
C ALA A 20 -0.25 -1.24 10.04
N LYS A 21 -1.53 -1.66 10.04
CA LYS A 21 -2.03 -2.66 10.99
C LYS A 21 -1.24 -3.96 10.88
N ILE A 22 -1.07 -4.50 9.68
CA ILE A 22 -0.38 -5.78 9.44
C ILE A 22 1.11 -5.66 9.79
N CYS A 23 1.80 -4.62 9.33
CA CYS A 23 3.21 -4.39 9.66
C CYS A 23 3.46 -4.17 11.15
N TYR A 24 2.50 -3.58 11.88
CA TYR A 24 2.61 -3.41 13.33
C TYR A 24 2.41 -4.72 14.09
N THR A 25 1.42 -5.52 13.67
CA THR A 25 1.03 -6.74 14.39
C THR A 25 1.81 -7.99 13.98
N MET A 26 2.54 -7.97 12.86
CA MET A 26 3.32 -9.14 12.39
C MET A 26 4.31 -9.67 13.43
N LYS A 27 4.87 -8.81 14.30
CA LYS A 27 5.76 -9.21 15.40
C LYS A 27 5.07 -10.06 16.49
N MET A 28 3.75 -10.10 16.49
CA MET A 28 2.91 -10.85 17.42
C MET A 28 2.28 -12.08 16.75
N MET A 29 2.53 -12.28 15.46
CA MET A 29 2.01 -13.40 14.66
C MET A 29 3.10 -14.47 14.50
N SER A 30 2.69 -15.69 14.13
CA SER A 30 3.65 -16.65 13.60
C SER A 30 4.21 -16.18 12.25
N GLU A 31 5.42 -16.60 11.88
CA GLU A 31 6.04 -16.24 10.59
C GLU A 31 5.15 -16.64 9.39
N VAL A 32 4.49 -17.80 9.48
CA VAL A 32 3.57 -18.30 8.45
C VAL A 32 2.34 -17.40 8.32
N GLU A 33 1.77 -16.92 9.41
CA GLU A 33 0.63 -15.99 9.40
C GLU A 33 1.04 -14.61 8.88
N ALA A 34 2.17 -14.08 9.37
CA ALA A 34 2.71 -12.81 8.92
C ALA A 34 3.00 -12.81 7.41
N TYR A 35 3.58 -13.89 6.89
CA TYR A 35 3.82 -14.07 5.46
C TYR A 35 2.52 -14.02 4.65
N LYS A 36 1.49 -14.75 5.08
CA LYS A 36 0.18 -14.75 4.40
C LYS A 36 -0.49 -13.39 4.41
N GLU A 37 -0.50 -12.70 5.55
CA GLU A 37 -1.10 -11.38 5.69
C GLU A 37 -0.35 -10.32 4.87
N LEU A 38 0.99 -10.35 4.86
CA LEU A 38 1.79 -9.45 4.04
C LEU A 38 1.56 -9.67 2.55
N LYS A 39 1.50 -10.92 2.09
CA LYS A 39 1.13 -11.23 0.70
C LYS A 39 -0.25 -10.71 0.35
N ARG A 40 -1.24 -10.96 1.23
CA ARG A 40 -2.62 -10.50 1.05
C ARG A 40 -2.68 -8.99 0.88
N VAL A 41 -2.04 -8.23 1.78
CA VAL A 41 -2.11 -6.76 1.71
C VAL A 41 -1.31 -6.18 0.55
N ARG A 42 -0.19 -6.82 0.15
CA ARG A 42 0.50 -6.44 -1.09
C ARG A 42 -0.39 -6.63 -2.31
N THR A 43 -1.13 -7.75 -2.39
CA THR A 43 -2.12 -7.97 -3.46
C THR A 43 -3.21 -6.91 -3.46
N VAL A 44 -3.69 -6.49 -2.28
CA VAL A 44 -4.65 -5.37 -2.15
C VAL A 44 -4.07 -4.07 -2.72
N VAL A 45 -2.84 -3.71 -2.38
CA VAL A 45 -2.17 -2.51 -2.95
C VAL A 45 -2.12 -2.59 -4.49
N ALA A 46 -1.74 -3.76 -5.03
CA ALA A 46 -1.65 -3.94 -6.47
C ALA A 46 -3.02 -3.86 -7.16
N HIS A 47 -4.01 -4.63 -6.69
CA HIS A 47 -5.28 -4.77 -7.39
C HIS A 47 -6.27 -3.62 -7.14
N GLU A 48 -6.25 -3.05 -5.93
CA GLU A 48 -7.24 -2.02 -5.56
C GLU A 48 -6.72 -0.59 -5.75
N VAL A 49 -5.41 -0.41 -6.01
CA VAL A 49 -4.83 0.92 -6.15
C VAL A 49 -4.01 1.02 -7.42
N LEU A 50 -3.01 0.15 -7.59
CA LEU A 50 -2.09 0.26 -8.71
C LEU A 50 -2.79 0.05 -10.07
N ILE A 51 -3.46 -1.08 -10.26
CA ILE A 51 -4.18 -1.38 -11.51
C ILE A 51 -5.22 -0.29 -11.85
N PRO A 52 -6.07 0.16 -10.91
CA PRO A 52 -6.95 1.30 -11.14
C PRO A 52 -6.22 2.57 -11.57
N LEU A 53 -5.08 2.90 -10.93
CA LEU A 53 -4.29 4.09 -11.25
C LEU A 53 -3.68 4.02 -12.66
N GLU A 54 -3.22 2.84 -13.09
CA GLU A 54 -2.69 2.60 -14.44
C GLU A 54 -3.81 2.62 -15.50
N SER A 55 -5.05 2.35 -15.11
CA SER A 55 -6.21 2.38 -16.00
C SER A 55 -6.74 3.80 -16.28
N LEU A 56 -6.27 4.83 -15.56
CA LEU A 56 -6.69 6.23 -15.77
C LEU A 56 -6.12 6.88 -17.03
N VAL A 57 -5.17 6.23 -17.70
CA VAL A 57 -4.32 6.79 -18.77
C VAL A 57 -5.12 7.24 -20.01
N ASP A 58 -6.36 6.75 -20.20
CA ASP A 58 -7.17 7.04 -21.39
C ASP A 58 -8.37 7.99 -21.16
N GLY A 59 -8.69 8.40 -19.92
CA GLY A 59 -10.00 9.00 -19.62
C GLY A 59 -10.03 10.29 -18.78
N GLU A 60 -8.98 10.60 -18.02
CA GLU A 60 -9.01 11.70 -17.03
C GLU A 60 -7.81 12.65 -17.17
N ILE A 61 -8.06 13.96 -17.19
CA ILE A 61 -6.99 14.97 -17.19
C ILE A 61 -6.44 15.09 -15.75
N VAL A 62 -5.61 14.14 -15.36
CA VAL A 62 -4.82 14.22 -14.13
C VAL A 62 -3.50 14.93 -14.47
N PRO A 63 -3.08 15.96 -13.70
CA PRO A 63 -1.74 16.50 -13.85
C PRO A 63 -0.71 15.37 -13.73
N HIS A 64 0.10 15.19 -14.79
CA HIS A 64 1.02 14.05 -14.92
C HIS A 64 1.89 13.85 -13.66
N GLU A 65 2.35 14.94 -13.05
CA GLU A 65 3.14 14.91 -11.82
C GLU A 65 2.41 14.29 -10.62
N LYS A 66 1.10 14.52 -10.47
CA LYS A 66 0.29 13.94 -9.39
C LYS A 66 0.09 12.44 -9.56
N HIS A 67 -0.08 12.00 -10.81
CA HIS A 67 -0.15 10.58 -11.15
C HIS A 67 1.18 9.88 -10.84
N LEU A 68 2.29 10.43 -11.35
CA LEU A 68 3.64 9.90 -11.11
C LEU A 68 4.01 9.85 -9.63
N THR A 69 3.64 10.88 -8.85
CA THR A 69 3.93 10.93 -7.42
C THR A 69 3.21 9.82 -6.67
N LEU A 70 1.92 9.62 -6.95
CA LEU A 70 1.14 8.54 -6.33
C LEU A 70 1.65 7.16 -6.77
N ARG A 71 1.92 6.97 -8.07
CA ARG A 71 2.49 5.74 -8.62
C ARG A 71 3.79 5.35 -7.92
N ARG A 72 4.71 6.32 -7.77
CA ARG A 72 5.99 6.10 -7.09
C ARG A 72 5.80 5.73 -5.62
N SER A 73 4.89 6.40 -4.93
CA SER A 73 4.57 6.09 -3.53
C SER A 73 4.04 4.66 -3.37
N ILE A 74 3.20 4.20 -4.32
CA ILE A 74 2.68 2.83 -4.38
C ILE A 74 3.80 1.83 -4.68
N ASP A 75 4.70 2.12 -5.63
CA ASP A 75 5.87 1.26 -5.90
C ASP A 75 6.74 1.09 -4.65
N GLU A 76 7.04 2.20 -3.98
CA GLU A 76 7.82 2.18 -2.74
C GLU A 76 7.13 1.33 -1.66
N LEU A 77 5.80 1.37 -1.57
CA LEU A 77 5.06 0.54 -0.63
C LEU A 77 5.13 -0.95 -1.00
N ILE A 78 4.96 -1.29 -2.28
CA ILE A 78 5.08 -2.67 -2.77
C ILE A 78 6.49 -3.20 -2.52
N THR A 79 7.53 -2.42 -2.84
CA THR A 79 8.93 -2.76 -2.56
C THR A 79 9.14 -3.02 -1.07
N TYR A 80 8.61 -2.16 -0.21
CA TYR A 80 8.72 -2.31 1.24
C TYR A 80 8.05 -3.59 1.74
N LEU A 81 6.81 -3.87 1.30
CA LEU A 81 6.09 -5.09 1.67
C LEU A 81 6.79 -6.35 1.15
N SER A 82 7.33 -6.32 -0.07
CA SER A 82 8.10 -7.44 -0.63
C SER A 82 9.38 -7.72 0.16
N ASP A 83 10.12 -6.70 0.60
CA ASP A 83 11.29 -6.89 1.49
C ASP A 83 10.90 -7.55 2.82
N LYS A 84 9.74 -7.20 3.39
CA LYS A 84 9.23 -7.86 4.60
C LYS A 84 8.85 -9.31 4.34
N ILE A 85 8.21 -9.61 3.21
CA ILE A 85 7.89 -10.99 2.80
C ILE A 85 9.17 -11.81 2.64
N SER A 86 10.16 -11.29 1.91
CA SER A 86 11.46 -11.93 1.71
C SER A 86 12.20 -12.17 3.03
N SER A 87 12.03 -11.32 4.03
CA SER A 87 12.65 -11.49 5.35
C SER A 87 12.03 -12.64 6.16
N LEU A 88 10.77 -13.00 5.89
CA LEU A 88 10.06 -14.10 6.55
C LEU A 88 10.21 -15.44 5.81
N ASP A 89 10.52 -15.39 4.52
CA ASP A 89 10.74 -16.56 3.67
C ASP A 89 12.01 -16.36 2.81
N PRO A 90 13.21 -16.56 3.40
CA PRO A 90 14.48 -16.34 2.74
C PRO A 90 14.70 -17.24 1.51
N ASP A 91 14.12 -18.44 1.53
CA ASP A 91 14.22 -19.40 0.44
C ASP A 91 13.49 -18.88 -0.82
N ASN A 92 12.46 -18.07 -0.63
CA ASN A 92 11.67 -17.43 -1.68
C ASN A 92 12.05 -15.95 -1.90
N ALA A 93 12.94 -15.40 -1.06
CA ALA A 93 13.37 -14.00 -1.11
C ALA A 93 13.99 -13.64 -2.47
N SER A 94 14.79 -14.54 -3.02
CA SER A 94 15.45 -14.33 -4.31
C SER A 94 14.44 -14.24 -5.45
N ALA A 95 13.38 -15.05 -5.45
CA ALA A 95 12.32 -15.01 -6.47
C ALA A 95 11.49 -13.73 -6.34
N GLU A 96 11.06 -13.37 -5.13
CA GLU A 96 10.26 -12.16 -4.88
C GLU A 96 11.04 -10.86 -5.18
N GLN A 97 12.33 -10.79 -4.83
CA GLN A 97 13.18 -9.65 -5.16
C GLN A 97 13.45 -9.54 -6.66
N LEU A 98 13.61 -10.67 -7.35
CA LEU A 98 13.80 -10.72 -8.80
C LEU A 98 12.51 -10.31 -9.54
N GLU A 99 11.35 -10.82 -9.11
CA GLU A 99 10.03 -10.46 -9.66
C GLU A 99 9.71 -8.97 -9.49
N CYS A 100 10.06 -8.41 -8.33
CA CYS A 100 9.83 -6.99 -8.05
C CYS A 100 10.93 -6.07 -8.60
N GLY A 101 12.01 -6.62 -9.20
CA GLY A 101 13.12 -5.84 -9.74
C GLY A 101 13.81 -4.93 -8.72
N ILE A 102 13.78 -5.28 -7.43
CA ILE A 102 14.14 -4.37 -6.34
C ILE A 102 15.64 -4.11 -6.36
N ASN A 103 16.05 -2.89 -6.76
CA ASN A 103 17.44 -2.48 -6.56
C ASN A 103 17.66 -1.93 -5.13
N PRO A 104 18.90 -1.96 -4.61
CA PRO A 104 19.18 -1.50 -3.24
C PRO A 104 18.82 -0.02 -2.99
N ALA A 105 18.85 0.84 -4.01
CA ALA A 105 18.51 2.24 -3.88
C ALA A 105 17.00 2.46 -3.73
N GLU A 106 16.18 1.70 -4.47
CA GLU A 106 14.72 1.65 -4.32
C GLU A 106 14.34 1.12 -2.96
N LEU A 107 14.96 0.03 -2.53
CA LEU A 107 14.72 -0.53 -1.21
C LEU A 107 15.05 0.48 -0.10
N LYS A 108 16.16 1.22 -0.23
CA LYS A 108 16.52 2.27 0.72
C LYS A 108 15.46 3.38 0.78
N ARG A 109 14.93 3.81 -0.37
CA ARG A 109 13.85 4.81 -0.43
C ARG A 109 12.56 4.26 0.18
N ALA A 110 12.15 3.06 -0.20
CA ALA A 110 10.99 2.38 0.32
C ALA A 110 11.01 2.29 1.86
N LYS A 111 12.15 1.89 2.44
CA LYS A 111 12.34 1.87 3.90
C LYS A 111 12.27 3.27 4.51
N ALA A 112 12.86 4.28 3.89
CA ALA A 112 12.78 5.66 4.37
C ALA A 112 11.33 6.19 4.35
N THR A 113 10.53 5.82 3.35
CA THR A 113 9.13 6.26 3.21
C THR A 113 8.18 5.49 4.13
N TRP A 114 8.37 4.18 4.31
CA TRP A 114 7.34 3.28 4.86
C TRP A 114 7.72 2.52 6.14
N ALA A 115 8.95 2.60 6.64
CA ALA A 115 9.33 1.90 7.87
C ALA A 115 8.49 2.32 9.11
N TRP A 116 7.88 3.50 9.08
CA TRP A 116 6.98 3.95 10.14
C TRP A 116 5.73 3.05 10.30
N LEU A 117 5.37 2.26 9.29
CA LEU A 117 4.23 1.32 9.34
C LEU A 117 4.38 0.29 10.48
N GLU A 118 5.61 0.01 10.94
CA GLU A 118 5.88 -0.91 12.05
C GLU A 118 5.73 -0.25 13.44
N THR A 119 5.67 1.09 13.47
CA THR A 119 5.79 1.88 14.71
C THR A 119 4.48 2.47 15.20
N LEU A 120 3.49 2.65 14.32
CA LEU A 120 2.19 3.19 14.68
C LEU A 120 1.17 2.06 14.85
N PRO A 121 0.65 1.80 16.07
CA PRO A 121 -0.47 0.89 16.27
C PRO A 121 -1.72 1.51 15.63
N GLY A 122 -1.94 1.25 14.34
CA GLY A 122 -3.17 1.50 13.57
C GLY A 122 -4.08 2.59 14.13
N GLY A 123 -3.59 3.82 14.28
CA GLY A 123 -4.35 4.91 14.88
C GLY A 123 -5.31 5.56 13.89
N TRP A 124 -6.03 4.82 13.04
CA TRP A 124 -6.80 5.43 11.95
C TRP A 124 -8.04 4.62 11.55
N CYS A 125 -8.86 4.23 12.52
CA CYS A 125 -10.29 4.06 12.25
C CYS A 125 -10.93 5.46 12.24
N TYR A 126 -10.78 6.20 11.14
CA TYR A 126 -11.83 7.14 10.81
C TYR A 126 -13.01 6.28 10.34
N GLU A 127 -13.91 5.93 11.26
CA GLU A 127 -15.29 5.77 10.85
C GLU A 127 -15.63 7.08 10.12
N LEU A 128 -15.66 7.03 8.79
CA LEU A 128 -16.22 8.06 7.95
C LEU A 128 -17.70 8.14 8.31
N THR A 129 -18.03 8.83 9.39
CA THR A 129 -19.34 9.48 9.52
C THR A 129 -19.38 10.50 8.40
N VAL A 130 -19.90 10.05 7.26
CA VAL A 130 -20.42 10.93 6.22
C VAL A 130 -21.32 11.92 6.96
N PRO A 131 -21.10 13.24 6.86
CA PRO A 131 -22.09 14.18 7.35
C PRO A 131 -23.32 13.95 6.47
N THR A 132 -24.31 13.23 6.99
CA THR A 132 -25.66 13.24 6.42
C THR A 132 -26.07 14.70 6.41
N VAL A 133 -26.16 15.24 5.20
CA VAL A 133 -26.49 16.63 4.94
C VAL A 133 -27.76 16.96 5.71
N ALA A 134 -27.67 17.90 6.65
CA ALA A 134 -28.84 18.50 7.25
C ALA A 134 -29.51 19.36 6.18
N GLY A 135 -30.77 19.04 5.88
CA GLY A 135 -31.63 19.73 4.90
C GLY A 135 -32.42 18.67 4.12
N GLU A 136 -33.74 18.66 4.04
CA GLU A 136 -34.75 19.69 4.28
C GLU A 136 -36.07 18.99 4.66
N ALA A 137 -36.79 19.53 5.64
CA ALA A 137 -38.25 19.46 5.76
C ALA A 137 -38.72 20.69 6.55
#